data_AF-A0A950FWV0-F1
#
_entry.id   AF-A0A950FWV0-F1
#
_cell.length_a   1.000
_cell.length_b   1.000
_cell.length_c   1.000
_cell.angle_alpha   90.00
_cell.angle_beta   90.00
_cell.angle_gamma   90.00
#
_symmetry.space_group_name_H-M   'P 1'
#
loop_
_entity.id
_entity.type
_entity.pdbx_description
1 polymer ?
#
loop_
_entity_poly.entity_id
_entity_poly.type
_entity_poly.pdbx_seq_one_letter_code
_entity_poly.pdbx_strand_id
1 'polypeptide(L)'
;MQHWQAKVKFNPVLLRDKHTDTTCIFKSDNKDVAARISQREAILKADEWATGFYGDDLLRFVDCQFKSKPIRHRLGTFQEAETVQGYYAVILPDGRAVMPRVELEAHLRISP
;
A
#
# COMPACT_ATOMS: atom_id res chain seq x y z
N MET A 1 0.55 42.68 -5.41
CA MET A 1 1.44 41.60 -4.96
C MET A 1 0.60 40.35 -4.75
N GLN A 2 0.67 39.36 -5.66
CA GLN A 2 -0.06 38.09 -5.52
C GLN A 2 0.80 37.10 -4.73
N HIS A 3 0.35 36.71 -3.55
CA HIS A 3 0.94 35.61 -2.78
C HIS A 3 0.51 34.27 -3.40
N TRP A 4 1.36 33.69 -4.25
CA TRP A 4 1.23 32.29 -4.65
C TRP A 4 1.89 31.42 -3.56
N GLN A 5 1.12 31.03 -2.54
CA GLN A 5 1.52 29.88 -1.72
C GLN A 5 1.18 28.60 -2.49
N ALA A 6 2.17 28.05 -3.19
CA ALA A 6 2.11 26.66 -3.62
C ALA A 6 2.00 25.80 -2.35
N LYS A 7 0.79 25.32 -2.02
CA LYS A 7 0.59 24.29 -1.00
C LYS A 7 1.27 23.02 -1.51
N VAL A 8 2.54 22.83 -1.18
CA VAL A 8 3.23 21.55 -1.37
C VAL A 8 2.47 20.53 -0.54
N LYS A 9 1.69 19.68 -1.22
CA LYS A 9 1.09 18.51 -0.60
C LYS A 9 2.23 17.56 -0.24
N PHE A 10 2.47 17.40 1.06
CA PHE A 10 3.42 16.43 1.56
C PHE A 10 2.82 15.04 1.33
N ASN A 11 3.44 14.25 0.45
CA ASN A 11 3.00 12.91 0.07
C ASN A 11 4.00 11.86 0.58
N PRO A 12 3.93 11.45 1.86
CA PRO A 12 4.80 10.44 2.43
C PRO A 12 4.72 9.12 1.67
N VAL A 13 5.89 8.58 1.32
CA VAL A 13 6.03 7.21 0.80
C VAL A 13 5.99 6.24 1.96
N LEU A 14 4.91 5.46 2.05
CA LEU A 14 4.70 4.49 3.13
C LEU A 14 5.44 3.19 2.89
N LEU A 15 5.37 2.71 1.65
CA LEU A 15 5.97 1.47 1.20
C LEU A 15 6.26 1.58 -0.29
N ARG A 16 7.46 1.15 -0.70
CA ARG A 16 7.77 0.82 -2.09
C ARG A 16 8.05 -0.66 -2.11
N ASP A 17 7.41 -1.35 -3.03
CA ASP A 17 7.50 -2.78 -3.11
C ASP A 17 7.49 -3.23 -4.57
N LYS A 18 8.26 -4.28 -4.89
CA LYS A 18 8.44 -4.78 -6.26
C LYS A 18 7.98 -6.24 -6.32
N HIS A 19 7.04 -6.50 -7.23
CA HIS A 19 6.47 -7.81 -7.51
C HIS A 19 6.62 -8.07 -9.00
N THR A 20 7.36 -9.11 -9.37
CA THR A 20 7.63 -9.44 -10.78
C THR A 20 8.20 -8.22 -11.54
N ASP A 21 7.56 -7.78 -12.63
CA ASP A 21 7.91 -6.62 -13.44
C ASP A 21 7.17 -5.34 -13.02
N THR A 22 6.50 -5.39 -11.86
CA THR A 22 5.62 -4.32 -11.38
C THR A 22 6.13 -3.76 -10.06
N THR A 23 6.25 -2.44 -9.98
CA THR A 23 6.54 -1.75 -8.72
C THR A 23 5.26 -1.09 -8.18
N CYS A 24 4.87 -1.46 -6.96
CA CYS A 24 3.78 -0.82 -6.21
C CYS A 24 4.35 0.25 -5.28
N ILE A 25 3.85 1.48 -5.39
CA ILE A 25 4.24 2.60 -4.54
C ILE A 25 3.03 3.08 -3.74
N PHE A 26 3.06 2.82 -2.43
CA PHE A 26 2.04 3.26 -1.50
C PHE A 26 2.39 4.65 -0.97
N LYS A 27 1.57 5.63 -1.32
CA LYS A 27 1.72 7.04 -0.92
C LYS A 27 0.38 7.54 -0.36
N SER A 28 0.44 8.45 0.59
CA SER A 28 -0.76 9.07 1.15
C SER A 28 -0.55 10.57 1.24
N ASP A 29 -1.54 11.38 0.85
CA ASP A 29 -1.52 12.84 1.05
C ASP A 29 -1.90 13.21 2.51
N ASN A 30 -2.32 12.23 3.31
CA ASN A 30 -2.86 12.50 4.64
C ASN A 30 -1.74 12.83 5.62
N LYS A 31 -1.91 13.94 6.34
CA LYS A 31 -1.17 14.20 7.58
C LYS A 31 -1.76 13.30 8.66
N ASP A 32 -0.87 12.61 9.36
CA ASP A 32 -1.11 11.64 10.43
C ASP A 32 -2.57 11.57 10.95
N VAL A 33 -3.30 10.53 10.56
CA VAL A 33 -4.74 10.45 10.81
C VAL A 33 -5.02 10.11 12.28
N ALA A 34 -5.96 10.83 12.91
CA ALA A 34 -6.21 10.73 14.35
C ALA A 34 -7.02 9.50 14.78
N ALA A 35 -7.97 9.04 13.96
CA ALA A 35 -8.78 7.87 14.26
C ALA A 35 -7.88 6.62 14.36
N ARG A 36 -8.22 5.67 15.22
CA ARG A 36 -7.47 4.41 15.39
C ARG A 36 -8.42 3.24 15.33
N ILE A 37 -8.23 2.40 14.32
CA ILE A 37 -8.84 1.07 14.26
C ILE A 37 -8.04 0.04 15.06
N SER A 38 -8.71 -1.01 15.49
CA SER A 38 -8.09 -2.19 16.10
C SER A 38 -7.25 -2.98 15.07
N GLN A 39 -6.36 -3.84 15.56
CA GLN A 39 -5.61 -4.76 14.69
C GLN A 39 -6.55 -5.70 13.92
N ARG A 40 -7.61 -6.19 14.57
CA ARG A 40 -8.59 -7.07 13.93
C ARG A 40 -9.28 -6.38 12.76
N GLU A 41 -9.73 -5.14 12.94
CA GLU A 41 -10.33 -4.35 11.86
C GLU A 41 -9.33 -4.06 10.75
N ALA A 42 -8.06 -3.80 11.08
CA ALA A 42 -7.01 -3.57 10.09
C ALA A 42 -6.76 -4.82 9.24
N ILE A 43 -6.78 -6.02 9.84
CA ILE A 43 -6.63 -7.28 9.12
C ILE A 43 -7.80 -7.49 8.16
N LEU A 44 -9.05 -7.34 8.63
CA LEU A 44 -10.23 -7.50 7.77
C LEU A 44 -10.22 -6.55 6.57
N LYS A 45 -9.84 -5.29 6.80
CA LYS A 45 -9.73 -4.28 5.73
C LYS A 45 -8.58 -4.55 4.77
N ALA A 46 -7.47 -5.06 5.28
CA ALA A 46 -6.34 -5.47 4.45
C ALA A 46 -6.72 -6.65 3.55
N ASP A 47 -7.43 -7.64 4.11
CA ASP A 47 -7.89 -8.84 3.42
C ASP A 47 -8.87 -8.50 2.30
N GLU A 48 -9.96 -7.78 2.63
CA GLU A 48 -10.95 -7.30 1.66
C GLU A 48 -10.29 -6.51 0.51
N TRP A 49 -9.34 -5.64 0.84
CA TRP A 49 -8.62 -4.86 -0.15
C TRP A 49 -7.69 -5.73 -1.01
N ALA A 50 -6.93 -6.64 -0.41
CA ALA A 50 -5.96 -7.48 -1.12
C ALA A 50 -6.67 -8.40 -2.12
N THR A 51 -7.76 -9.05 -1.71
CA THR A 51 -8.59 -9.86 -2.61
C THR A 51 -9.12 -9.02 -3.77
N GLY A 52 -9.64 -7.82 -3.51
CA GLY A 52 -10.18 -6.95 -4.54
C GLY A 52 -9.13 -6.37 -5.50
N PHE A 53 -7.93 -6.06 -5.01
CA PHE A 53 -6.87 -5.42 -5.81
C PHE A 53 -6.04 -6.43 -6.60
N TYR A 54 -5.63 -7.53 -5.96
CA TYR A 54 -4.83 -8.55 -6.62
C TYR A 54 -5.68 -9.57 -7.39
N GLY A 55 -6.98 -9.69 -7.07
CA GLY A 55 -7.88 -10.62 -7.74
C GLY A 55 -7.53 -12.08 -7.50
N ASP A 56 -6.84 -12.36 -6.40
CA ASP A 56 -6.33 -13.69 -6.06
C ASP A 56 -6.87 -14.15 -4.71
N ASP A 57 -7.76 -15.15 -4.77
CA ASP A 57 -8.38 -15.78 -3.60
C ASP A 57 -7.41 -16.72 -2.86
N LEU A 58 -6.22 -17.00 -3.43
CA LEU A 58 -5.18 -17.85 -2.83
C LEU A 58 -4.22 -17.08 -1.92
N LEU A 59 -4.41 -15.77 -1.77
CA LEU A 59 -3.62 -14.95 -0.86
C LEU A 59 -3.89 -15.33 0.60
N ARG A 60 -2.90 -15.93 1.25
CA ARG A 60 -2.94 -16.23 2.68
C ARG A 60 -2.42 -15.06 3.49
N PHE A 61 -3.20 -14.56 4.43
CA PHE A 61 -2.72 -13.58 5.41
C PHE A 61 -1.60 -14.17 6.29
N VAL A 62 -0.50 -13.41 6.46
CA VAL A 62 0.69 -13.83 7.21
C VAL A 62 0.87 -13.00 8.48
N ASP A 63 0.86 -11.67 8.37
CA ASP A 63 1.19 -10.77 9.49
C ASP A 63 0.54 -9.39 9.31
N CYS A 64 0.36 -8.66 10.41
CA CYS A 64 -0.05 -7.26 10.40
C CYS A 64 0.80 -6.44 11.40
N GLN A 65 1.65 -5.58 10.85
CA GLN A 65 2.57 -4.75 11.62
C GLN A 65 2.07 -3.32 11.73
N PHE A 66 2.23 -2.70 12.90
CA PHE A 66 2.03 -1.26 13.06
C PHE A 66 3.34 -0.50 12.84
N LYS A 67 3.33 0.44 11.92
CA LYS A 67 4.47 1.32 11.60
C LYS A 67 4.09 2.76 11.91
N SER A 68 4.98 3.50 12.58
CA SER A 68 4.71 4.89 13.00
C SER A 68 5.31 5.96 12.10
N LYS A 69 6.20 5.58 11.18
CA LYS A 69 6.86 6.48 10.22
C LYS A 69 6.69 5.94 8.79
N PRO A 70 6.63 6.82 7.77
CA PRO A 70 6.61 8.29 7.87
C PRO A 70 5.30 8.88 8.40
N ILE A 71 4.19 8.15 8.34
CA ILE A 71 2.98 8.39 9.12
C ILE A 71 2.51 7.05 9.71
N ARG A 72 1.65 7.10 10.74
CA ARG A 72 1.10 5.88 11.35
C ARG A 72 0.29 5.10 10.34
N HIS A 73 0.55 3.79 10.22
CA HIS A 73 -0.19 2.87 9.37
C HIS A 73 -0.04 1.42 9.86
N ARG A 74 -0.94 0.56 9.40
CA ARG A 74 -0.85 -0.90 9.52
C ARG A 74 -0.41 -1.46 8.17
N LEU A 75 0.58 -2.34 8.17
CA LEU A 75 1.04 -3.08 7.01
C LEU A 75 0.56 -4.52 7.15
N GLY A 76 -0.41 -4.92 6.33
CA GLY A 76 -0.81 -6.31 6.15
C GLY A 76 0.11 -6.98 5.15
N THR A 77 0.61 -8.16 5.49
CA THR A 77 1.44 -9.01 4.64
C THR A 77 0.65 -10.27 4.30
N PHE A 78 0.63 -10.62 3.03
CA PHE A 78 0.01 -11.81 2.48
C PHE A 78 1.05 -12.62 1.73
N GLN A 79 0.75 -13.87 1.47
CA GLN A 79 1.59 -14.75 0.70
C GLN A 79 0.72 -15.60 -0.21
N GLU A 80 1.07 -15.64 -1.49
CA GLU A 80 0.44 -16.55 -2.44
C GLU A 80 0.87 -17.99 -2.15
N ALA A 81 -0.11 -18.89 -2.13
CA ALA A 81 0.10 -20.28 -1.74
C ALA A 81 1.09 -21.03 -2.64
N GLU A 82 1.13 -20.70 -3.93
CA GLU A 82 1.88 -21.46 -4.93
C GLU A 82 3.31 -20.92 -5.17
N THR A 83 3.50 -19.61 -5.07
CA THR A 83 4.74 -18.95 -5.54
C THR A 83 5.64 -18.48 -4.39
N VAL A 84 5.17 -18.57 -3.13
CA VAL A 84 5.83 -18.00 -1.94
C VAL A 84 5.95 -16.47 -2.04
N GLN A 85 5.41 -15.83 -3.09
CA GLN A 85 5.48 -14.40 -3.31
C GLN A 85 4.69 -13.67 -2.21
N GLY A 86 5.34 -12.70 -1.56
CA GLY A 86 4.69 -11.85 -0.57
C GLY A 86 3.91 -10.74 -1.26
N TYR A 87 2.80 -10.31 -0.66
CA TYR A 87 1.96 -9.19 -1.12
C TYR A 87 1.61 -8.28 0.06
N TYR A 88 1.28 -7.01 -0.21
CA TYR A 88 1.16 -6.02 0.86
C TYR A 88 -0.08 -5.14 0.73
N ALA A 89 -0.73 -4.88 1.86
CA ALA A 89 -1.79 -3.89 2.00
C ALA A 89 -1.41 -2.85 3.04
N VAL A 90 -1.62 -1.57 2.76
CA VAL A 90 -1.36 -0.48 3.70
C VAL A 90 -2.69 0.12 4.16
N ILE A 91 -2.98 0.00 5.45
CA ILE A 91 -4.21 0.51 6.07
C ILE A 91 -3.88 1.70 6.98
N LEU A 92 -4.53 2.83 6.74
CA LEU A 92 -4.39 4.01 7.59
C LEU A 92 -5.14 3.84 8.91
N PRO A 93 -4.81 4.64 9.94
CA PRO A 93 -5.44 4.54 11.26
C PRO A 93 -6.97 4.74 11.26
N ASP A 94 -7.53 5.43 10.25
CA ASP A 94 -8.98 5.57 10.04
C ASP A 94 -9.63 4.41 9.27
N GLY A 95 -8.85 3.38 8.93
CA GLY A 95 -9.33 2.21 8.22
C GLY A 95 -9.55 2.40 6.72
N ARG A 96 -8.97 3.44 6.12
CA ARG A 96 -8.85 3.50 4.65
C ARG A 96 -7.64 2.69 4.19
N ALA A 97 -7.84 1.87 3.16
CA ALA A 97 -6.75 1.27 2.41
C ALA A 97 -6.08 2.32 1.50
N VAL A 98 -4.75 2.28 1.40
CA VAL A 98 -3.99 3.15 0.51
C VAL A 98 -3.90 2.47 -0.86
N MET A 99 -4.43 3.13 -1.88
CA MET A 99 -4.27 2.65 -3.26
C MET A 99 -2.81 2.83 -3.71
N PRO A 100 -2.13 1.77 -4.16
CA PRO A 100 -0.79 1.88 -4.70
C PRO A 100 -0.82 2.55 -6.08
N ARG A 101 0.21 3.33 -6.38
CA ARG A 101 0.54 3.66 -7.77
C ARG A 101 1.37 2.52 -8.35
N VAL A 102 0.92 1.96 -9.46
CA VAL A 102 1.58 0.87 -10.17
C VAL A 102 2.50 1.45 -11.25
N GLU A 103 3.78 1.11 -11.20
CA GLU A 103 4.76 1.39 -12.24
C GLU A 103 5.10 0.07 -12.95
N LEU A 104 4.68 -0.07 -14.21
CA LEU A 104 5.05 -1.17 -15.08
C LEU A 104 6.44 -0.89 -15.65
N GLU A 105 7.42 -1.76 -15.41
CA GLU A 105 8.66 -1.73 -16.18
C GLU A 105 8.32 -2.19 -17.60
N ALA A 106 8.06 -1.23 -18.50
CA ALA A 106 7.90 -1.51 -19.91
C ALA A 106 9.22 -2.10 -20.43
N HIS A 107 9.30 -3.43 -20.48
CA HIS A 107 10.24 -4.13 -21.34
C HIS A 107 9.84 -3.82 -22.78
N LEU A 108 10.18 -2.62 -23.26
CA LEU A 108 10.35 -2.37 -24.68
C LEU A 108 11.49 -3.29 -25.13
N ARG A 109 11.11 -4.51 -25.52
CA ARG A 109 11.91 -5.37 -26.38
C ARG A 109 12.10 -4.59 -27.68
N ILE A 110 13.14 -3.78 -27.75
CA ILE A 110 13.70 -3.35 -29.01
C ILE A 110 14.51 -4.55 -29.49
N SER A 111 13.86 -5.44 -30.24
CA SER A 111 14.55 -6.41 -31.08
C SER A 111 14.90 -5.71 -32.40
N PRO A 112 16.18 -5.58 -32.78
CA PRO A 112 16.56 -5.67 -34.18
C PRO A 112 16.42 -7.12 -34.68
#